data_AF-A0A1H1LP20-F1
#
_entry.id   AF-A0A1H1LP20-F1
#
_cell.length_a   1.000
_cell.length_b   1.000
_cell.length_c   1.000
_cell.angle_alpha   90.00
_cell.angle_beta   90.00
_cell.angle_gamma   90.00
#
_symmetry.space_group_name_H-M   'P 1'
#
loop_
_entity.id
_entity.type
_entity.pdbx_description
1 polymer ?
#
loop_
_entity_poly.entity_id
_entity_poly.type
_entity_poly.pdbx_seq_one_letter_code
_entity_poly.pdbx_strand_id
1 'polypeptide(L)'
;MRDWYAAPATKPDEAEEPVRVEWTFILDQWADIECDLHEKFNIDVESGVLEHRSWRWLRTRINDLITQPSRLHRAVIHHYTTEDKNVA
;
A
#
# COMPACT_ATOMS: atom_id res chain seq x y z
N MET A 1 -34.50 39.99 3.59
CA MET A 1 -33.09 39.57 3.75
C MET A 1 -33.01 38.13 3.32
N ARG A 2 -32.21 37.80 2.30
CA ARG A 2 -32.03 36.42 1.82
C ARG A 2 -31.09 35.71 2.79
N ASP A 3 -31.59 34.68 3.46
CA ASP A 3 -30.76 33.67 4.13
C ASP A 3 -29.95 32.94 3.06
N TRP A 4 -28.71 33.42 2.87
CA TRP A 4 -27.75 32.87 1.94
C TRP A 4 -26.74 32.05 2.77
N TYR A 5 -26.79 30.72 2.62
CA TYR A 5 -25.90 29.70 3.19
C TYR A 5 -25.97 29.44 4.71
N ALA A 6 -27.03 28.79 5.17
CA ALA A 6 -26.82 27.68 6.10
C ALA A 6 -26.65 26.42 5.25
N ALA A 7 -25.41 26.11 4.85
CA ALA A 7 -25.13 24.75 4.40
C ALA A 7 -25.57 23.83 5.56
N PRO A 8 -26.33 22.75 5.32
CA PRO A 8 -26.44 21.73 6.34
C PRO A 8 -25.00 21.39 6.74
N ALA A 9 -24.73 21.34 8.05
CA ALA A 9 -23.44 20.87 8.53
C ALA A 9 -23.33 19.40 8.11
N THR A 10 -22.96 19.16 6.86
CA THR A 10 -22.30 17.94 6.45
C THR A 10 -21.09 17.96 7.35
N LYS A 11 -21.14 17.21 8.46
CA LYS A 11 -19.93 16.76 9.13
C LYS A 11 -19.05 16.31 7.98
N PRO A 12 -17.84 16.89 7.81
CA PRO A 12 -16.96 16.45 6.74
C PRO A 12 -16.96 14.94 6.84
N ASP A 13 -17.51 14.33 5.78
CA ASP A 13 -17.57 12.88 5.61
C ASP A 13 -16.23 12.38 6.08
N GLU A 14 -16.26 11.53 7.13
CA GLU A 14 -15.09 11.10 7.90
C GLU A 14 -13.98 10.83 6.92
N ALA A 15 -13.03 11.77 6.80
CA ALA A 15 -11.99 11.67 5.81
C ALA A 15 -11.20 10.43 6.22
N GLU A 16 -11.44 9.31 5.53
CA GLU A 16 -10.81 8.02 5.84
C GLU A 16 -9.32 8.32 5.97
N GLU A 17 -8.81 8.21 7.19
CA GLU A 17 -7.41 8.49 7.41
C GLU A 17 -6.62 7.55 6.50
N PRO A 18 -5.64 8.06 5.75
CA PRO A 18 -4.90 7.23 4.83
C PRO A 18 -4.28 6.08 5.62
N VAL A 19 -4.63 4.84 5.23
CA VAL A 19 -4.11 3.62 5.86
C VAL A 19 -2.58 3.69 5.83
N ARG A 20 -1.98 3.79 7.02
CA ARG A 20 -0.53 3.87 7.16
C ARG A 20 0.03 2.46 7.20
N VAL A 21 0.70 2.07 6.12
CA VAL A 21 1.37 0.77 6.04
C VAL A 21 2.79 0.85 6.54
N GLU A 22 3.09 0.06 7.58
CA GLU A 22 4.43 -0.03 8.16
C GLU A 22 5.38 -0.78 7.22
N TRP A 23 6.56 -0.21 7.01
CA TRP A 23 7.56 -0.78 6.09
C TRP A 23 8.09 -2.13 6.55
N THR A 24 8.14 -2.38 7.86
CA THR A 24 8.55 -3.67 8.42
C THR A 24 7.60 -4.79 7.97
N PHE A 25 6.29 -4.57 8.10
CA PHE A 25 5.28 -5.52 7.62
C PHE A 25 5.39 -5.77 6.11
N ILE A 26 5.57 -4.71 5.32
CA ILE A 26 5.75 -4.83 3.86
C ILE A 26 6.94 -5.73 3.55
N LEU A 27 8.09 -5.48 4.19
CA LEU A 27 9.31 -6.23 3.96
C LEU A 27 9.25 -7.67 4.49
N ASP A 28 8.45 -7.95 5.52
CA ASP A 28 8.19 -9.33 5.97
C ASP A 28 7.49 -10.18 4.90
N GLN A 29 6.79 -9.54 3.95
CA GLN A 29 6.18 -10.22 2.79
C GLN A 29 7.17 -10.38 1.62
N TRP A 30 8.46 -10.56 1.89
CA TRP A 30 9.51 -10.58 0.87
C TRP A 30 9.24 -11.59 -0.27
N ALA A 31 8.75 -12.79 0.06
CA ALA A 31 8.46 -13.82 -0.94
C ALA A 31 7.39 -13.37 -1.96
N ASP A 32 6.37 -12.66 -1.51
CA ASP A 32 5.34 -12.09 -2.38
C ASP A 32 5.91 -10.96 -3.24
N ILE A 33 6.75 -10.10 -2.64
CA ILE A 33 7.45 -9.02 -3.34
C ILE A 33 8.32 -9.58 -4.45
N GLU A 34 9.15 -10.59 -4.16
CA GLU A 34 10.02 -11.24 -5.12
C GLU A 34 9.25 -11.86 -6.28
N CYS A 35 8.19 -12.63 -5.99
CA CYS A 35 7.34 -13.21 -7.02
C CYS A 35 6.68 -12.13 -7.91
N ASP A 36 6.16 -11.07 -7.29
CA ASP A 36 5.50 -9.99 -8.02
C ASP A 36 6.49 -9.14 -8.84
N LEU A 37 7.71 -8.91 -8.33
CA LEU A 37 8.79 -8.23 -9.05
C LEU A 37 9.18 -9.01 -10.31
N HIS A 38 9.29 -10.33 -10.19
CA HIS A 38 9.59 -11.18 -11.33
C HIS A 38 8.43 -11.22 -12.33
N GLU A 39 7.19 -11.43 -11.87
CA GLU A 39 6.02 -11.57 -12.76
C GLU A 39 5.67 -10.26 -13.49
N LYS A 40 5.67 -9.12 -12.81
CA LYS A 40 5.18 -7.85 -13.37
C LYS A 40 6.25 -7.02 -14.06
N PHE A 41 7.50 -7.09 -13.57
CA PHE A 41 8.58 -6.25 -14.06
C PHE A 41 9.72 -7.06 -14.69
N ASN A 42 9.63 -8.40 -14.70
CA ASN A 42 10.69 -9.29 -15.17
C ASN A 42 12.02 -9.04 -14.43
N ILE A 43 11.93 -8.73 -13.13
CA ILE A 43 13.05 -8.48 -12.24
C ILE A 43 13.27 -9.72 -11.39
N ASP A 44 14.38 -10.40 -11.64
CA ASP A 44 14.88 -11.45 -10.76
C ASP A 44 15.78 -10.81 -9.68
N VAL A 45 15.38 -10.87 -8.42
CA VAL A 45 16.14 -10.30 -7.29
C VAL A 45 17.42 -11.07 -6.98
N GLU A 46 17.47 -12.37 -7.30
CA GLU A 46 18.65 -13.22 -7.12
C GLU A 46 19.71 -13.02 -8.22
N SER A 47 19.39 -12.27 -9.27
CA SER A 47 20.33 -11.94 -10.36
C SER A 47 21.48 -10.99 -9.96
N GLY A 48 21.51 -10.50 -8.71
CA GLY A 48 22.43 -9.47 -8.24
C GLY A 48 22.00 -8.04 -8.59
N VAL A 49 20.80 -7.85 -9.15
CA VAL A 49 20.27 -6.52 -9.52
C VAL A 49 20.20 -5.55 -8.34
N LEU A 50 19.98 -6.06 -7.13
CA LEU A 50 19.87 -5.25 -5.91
C LEU A 50 21.21 -4.63 -5.48
N GLU A 51 22.34 -5.22 -5.85
CA GLU A 51 23.67 -4.65 -5.60
C GLU A 51 23.97 -3.45 -6.51
N HIS A 52 23.33 -3.41 -7.68
CA HIS A 52 23.57 -2.42 -8.73
C HIS A 52 22.54 -1.28 -8.75
N ARG A 53 21.48 -1.38 -7.95
CA ARG A 53 20.37 -0.42 -7.92
C ARG A 53 20.20 0.16 -6.53
N SER A 54 19.76 1.40 -6.48
CA SER A 54 19.53 2.09 -5.21
C SER A 54 18.26 1.59 -4.52
N TRP A 55 18.20 1.73 -3.19
CA TRP A 55 16.98 1.47 -2.43
C TRP A 55 15.77 2.24 -2.97
N ARG A 56 15.96 3.49 -3.41
CA ARG A 56 14.87 4.29 -4.01
C ARG A 56 14.23 3.58 -5.21
N TRP A 57 15.04 2.92 -6.04
CA TRP A 57 14.58 2.19 -7.21
C TRP A 57 13.70 0.98 -6.82
N LEU A 58 14.08 0.25 -5.77
CA LEU A 58 13.30 -0.87 -5.24
C LEU A 58 12.02 -0.36 -4.56
N ARG A 59 12.15 0.64 -3.69
CA ARG A 59 11.04 1.28 -2.96
C ARG A 59 9.91 1.74 -3.89
N THR A 60 10.24 2.40 -5.01
CA THR A 60 9.22 2.85 -5.97
C THR A 60 8.45 1.67 -6.57
N ARG A 61 9.10 0.53 -6.83
CA ARG A 61 8.43 -0.66 -7.37
C ARG A 61 7.57 -1.36 -6.33
N ILE A 62 8.06 -1.49 -5.09
CA ILE A 62 7.27 -2.03 -3.99
C ILE A 62 6.01 -1.17 -3.77
N ASN A 63 6.14 0.16 -3.79
CA ASN A 63 4.96 1.04 -3.72
C ASN A 63 4.00 0.80 -4.90
N ASP A 64 4.51 0.65 -6.12
CA ASP A 64 3.68 0.36 -7.30
C ASP A 64 2.93 -0.97 -7.14
N LEU A 65 3.57 -2.00 -6.59
CA LEU A 65 2.95 -3.29 -6.27
C LEU A 65 1.77 -3.13 -5.29
N ILE A 66 1.85 -2.22 -4.31
CA ILE A 66 0.75 -1.96 -3.36
C ILE A 66 -0.42 -1.24 -4.04
N THR A 67 -0.18 -0.47 -5.10
CA THR A 67 -1.23 0.30 -5.80
C THR A 67 -1.96 -0.47 -6.90
N GLN A 68 -1.54 -1.69 -7.21
CA GLN A 68 -2.10 -2.52 -8.27
C GLN A 68 -2.48 -3.91 -7.75
N PRO A 69 -3.32 -4.67 -8.47
CA PRO A 69 -3.57 -6.07 -8.13
C PRO A 69 -2.27 -6.88 -8.14
N SER A 70 -1.83 -7.32 -6.97
CA SER A 70 -0.58 -8.05 -6.73
C SER A 70 -0.72 -8.95 -5.49
N ARG A 71 0.21 -9.88 -5.25
CA ARG A 71 0.23 -10.68 -4.02
C ARG A 71 0.45 -9.76 -2.81
N LEU A 72 1.38 -8.82 -2.93
CA LEU A 72 1.64 -7.83 -1.88
C LEU A 72 0.40 -7.00 -1.55
N HIS A 73 -0.34 -6.53 -2.57
CA HIS A 73 -1.56 -5.75 -2.37
C HIS A 73 -2.62 -6.55 -1.58
N ARG A 74 -2.75 -7.86 -1.86
CA ARG A 74 -3.64 -8.75 -1.13
C ARG A 74 -3.20 -8.94 0.32
N ALA A 75 -1.90 -9.11 0.56
CA ALA A 75 -1.34 -9.23 1.90
C ALA A 75 -1.61 -7.96 2.74
N VAL A 76 -1.38 -6.78 2.15
CA VAL A 76 -1.68 -5.48 2.78
C VAL A 76 -3.17 -5.36 3.11
N ILE A 77 -4.07 -5.57 2.15
CA ILE A 77 -5.52 -5.48 2.41
C ILE A 77 -5.94 -6.45 3.51
N HIS A 78 -5.45 -7.69 3.47
CA HIS A 78 -5.82 -8.71 4.45
C HIS A 78 -5.39 -8.35 5.88
N HIS A 79 -4.22 -7.73 6.03
CA HIS A 79 -3.69 -7.29 7.31
C HIS A 79 -4.62 -6.25 7.96
N TYR A 80 -4.95 -5.16 7.25
CA TYR A 80 -5.82 -4.10 7.77
C TYR A 80 -7.26 -4.56 7.97
N THR A 81 -7.79 -5.39 7.05
CA THR A 81 -9.14 -5.96 7.21
C THR A 81 -9.27 -6.85 8.46
N THR A 82 -8.16 -7.42 8.93
CA THR A 82 -8.13 -8.28 10.13
C THR A 82 -7.94 -7.47 11.40
N GLU A 83 -7.12 -6.41 11.35
CA GLU A 83 -6.94 -5.48 12.46
C GLU A 83 -8.23 -4.71 12.79
N ASP A 84 -8.94 -4.20 11.78
CA ASP A 84 -10.21 -3.48 11.97
C ASP A 84 -11.27 -4.33 12.69
N LYS A 85 -11.25 -5.65 12.49
CA LYS A 85 -12.18 -6.60 13.12
C LYS A 85 -11.83 -6.97 14.56
N ASN A 86 -10.59 -6.76 15.00
CA ASN A 86 -10.15 -7.06 16.37
C ASN A 86 -10.31 -5.87 17.32
N VAL A 87 -10.64 -4.69 16.79
CA VAL A 87 -10.82 -3.45 17.57
C VAL A 87 -12.31 -3.14 17.83
N ALA A 88 -13.23 -3.92 17.25
CA ALA A 88 -14.68 -3.82 17.42
C ALA A 88 -15.24 -4.90 18.36
#